data_AF-A0A4S2GVI6-F1
#
_entry.id   AF-A0A4S2GVI6-F1
#
_cell.length_a   1.000
_cell.length_b   1.000
_cell.length_c   1.000
_cell.angle_alpha   90.00
_cell.angle_beta   90.00
_cell.angle_gamma   90.00
#
_symmetry.space_group_name_H-M   'P 1'
#
loop_
_entity.id
_entity.type
_entity.pdbx_description
1 polymer ?
#
loop_
_entity_poly.entity_id
_entity_poly.type
_entity_poly.pdbx_seq_one_letter_code
_entity_poly.pdbx_strand_id
1 'polypeptide(L)'
;QVVEKTGDIRDVEYAPALKVSKRPDAPVRIVLTGHMDTVFPSESGFQDWALWDEDTLNGPGVADMKGGLLVMLHALLGLERSPWAGRIGYAVLISPDEEIGSLGSGPKLAELARRAAVGMT
;
A
#
# COMPACT_ATOMS: atom_id res chain seq x y z
N GLN A 1 -11.76 -5.65 -15.36
CA GLN A 1 -11.96 -5.91 -16.80
C GLN A 1 -10.90 -5.17 -17.58
N VAL A 2 -10.42 -5.76 -18.67
CA VAL A 2 -9.53 -5.13 -19.65
C VAL A 2 -10.10 -5.31 -21.05
N VAL A 3 -9.76 -4.41 -21.96
CA VAL A 3 -10.18 -4.48 -23.37
C VAL A 3 -8.97 -4.93 -24.19
N GLU A 4 -9.10 -6.06 -24.88
CA GLU A 4 -8.05 -6.57 -25.75
C GLU A 4 -7.96 -5.77 -27.06
N LYS A 5 -6.87 -5.93 -27.81
CA LYS A 5 -6.69 -5.24 -29.11
C LYS A 5 -7.78 -5.62 -30.13
N THR A 6 -8.45 -6.75 -29.94
CA THR A 6 -9.59 -7.20 -30.75
C THR A 6 -10.89 -6.46 -30.41
N GLY A 7 -10.93 -5.71 -29.31
CA GLY A 7 -12.14 -5.09 -28.77
C GLY A 7 -12.90 -5.97 -27.78
N ASP A 8 -12.46 -7.22 -27.56
CA ASP A 8 -13.10 -8.13 -26.62
C ASP A 8 -12.83 -7.70 -25.17
N ILE A 9 -13.85 -7.84 -24.33
CA ILE A 9 -13.75 -7.55 -22.89
C ILE A 9 -13.44 -8.85 -22.15
N ARG A 10 -12.39 -8.80 -21.33
CA ARG A 10 -12.00 -9.93 -20.48
C ARG A 10 -12.00 -9.54 -19.01
N ASP A 11 -12.54 -10.42 -18.17
CA ASP A 11 -12.38 -10.33 -16.72
C ASP A 11 -10.94 -10.70 -16.33
N VAL A 12 -10.36 -9.84 -15.48
CA VAL A 12 -9.01 -10.03 -14.94
C VAL A 12 -9.15 -10.16 -13.44
N GLU A 13 -8.60 -11.24 -12.92
CA GLU A 13 -8.47 -11.46 -11.50
C GLU A 13 -7.18 -10.80 -11.02
N TYR A 14 -7.30 -9.92 -10.03
CA TYR A 14 -6.16 -9.30 -9.36
C TYR A 14 -5.89 -10.03 -8.06
N ALA A 15 -4.63 -10.05 -7.64
CA ALA A 15 -4.30 -10.57 -6.32
C ALA A 15 -5.08 -9.81 -5.22
N PRO A 16 -5.32 -10.44 -4.06
CA PRO A 16 -6.05 -9.79 -2.97
C PRO A 16 -5.27 -8.60 -2.39
N ALA A 17 -5.94 -7.46 -2.23
CA ALA A 17 -5.43 -6.37 -1.41
C ALA A 17 -5.58 -6.69 0.08
N LEU A 18 -4.61 -6.27 0.89
CA LEU A 18 -4.69 -6.38 2.35
C LEU A 18 -5.31 -5.13 2.93
N LYS A 19 -6.31 -5.30 3.81
CA LYS A 19 -6.97 -4.18 4.50
C LYS A 19 -6.96 -4.42 5.99
N VAL A 20 -6.46 -3.44 6.74
CA VAL A 20 -6.50 -3.42 8.21
C VAL A 20 -7.22 -2.17 8.66
N SER A 21 -8.05 -2.26 9.70
CA SER A 21 -8.73 -1.11 10.29
C SER A 21 -8.66 -1.18 11.80
N LYS A 22 -8.40 -0.04 12.45
CA LYS A 22 -8.42 0.10 13.91
C LYS A 22 -9.19 1.34 14.29
N ARG A 23 -10.06 1.22 15.31
CA ARG A 23 -10.93 2.29 15.81
C ARG A 23 -11.68 3.04 14.69
N PRO A 24 -12.52 2.35 13.90
CA PRO A 24 -13.23 2.98 12.78
C PRO A 24 -14.16 4.13 13.22
N ASP A 25 -14.60 4.11 14.48
CA ASP A 25 -15.50 5.12 15.08
C ASP A 25 -14.75 6.24 15.83
N ALA A 26 -13.42 6.30 15.73
CA ALA A 26 -12.65 7.37 16.32
C ALA A 26 -13.03 8.73 15.69
N PRO A 27 -12.96 9.84 16.46
CA PRO A 27 -13.35 11.16 15.97
C PRO A 27 -12.46 11.65 14.82
N VAL A 28 -11.22 11.20 14.75
CA VAL A 28 -10.32 11.42 13.62
C VAL A 28 -9.97 10.07 13.03
N ARG A 29 -10.15 9.94 11.71
CA ARG A 29 -9.77 8.73 10.98
C ARG A 29 -8.80 9.07 9.86
N ILE A 30 -7.66 8.41 9.82
CA ILE A 30 -6.70 8.51 8.72
C ILE A 30 -6.79 7.28 7.82
N VAL A 31 -6.49 7.45 6.55
CA VAL A 31 -6.28 6.34 5.61
C VAL A 31 -4.82 6.37 5.17
N LEU A 32 -4.18 5.22 5.28
CA LEU A 32 -2.82 4.99 4.79
C LEU A 32 -2.92 3.98 3.65
N THR A 33 -2.31 4.30 2.52
CA THR A 33 -2.23 3.39 1.38
C THR A 33 -0.80 3.02 1.13
N GLY A 34 -0.58 1.78 0.72
CA GLY A 34 0.71 1.30 0.26
C GLY A 34 0.54 0.20 -0.79
N HIS A 35 1.63 -0.31 -1.36
CA HIS A 35 1.58 -1.42 -2.31
C HIS A 35 2.68 -2.45 -2.05
N MET A 36 2.37 -3.71 -2.39
CA MET A 36 3.27 -4.85 -2.20
C MET A 36 3.91 -5.32 -3.51
N ASP A 37 3.31 -4.98 -4.64
CA ASP A 37 3.89 -5.22 -5.97
C ASP A 37 5.08 -4.31 -6.21
N THR A 38 5.88 -4.68 -7.21
CA THR A 38 7.01 -3.89 -7.70
C THR A 38 7.03 -4.05 -9.22
N VAL A 39 7.69 -3.13 -9.94
CA VAL A 39 7.94 -3.29 -11.38
C VAL A 39 8.82 -4.49 -11.75
N PHE A 40 9.45 -5.18 -10.79
CA PHE A 40 10.41 -6.24 -11.06
C PHE A 40 9.71 -7.61 -11.17
N PRO A 41 9.72 -8.27 -12.35
CA PRO A 41 9.22 -9.63 -12.49
C PRO A 41 10.16 -10.64 -11.81
N SER A 42 9.67 -11.85 -11.54
CA SER A 42 10.44 -12.93 -10.90
C SER A 42 11.71 -13.34 -11.65
N GLU A 43 11.72 -13.15 -12.96
CA GLU A 43 12.82 -13.49 -13.88
C GLU A 43 13.83 -12.35 -14.01
N SER A 44 13.57 -11.19 -13.38
CA SER A 44 14.52 -10.08 -13.36
C SER A 44 15.84 -10.51 -12.71
N GLY A 45 16.97 -10.02 -13.20
CA GLY A 45 18.26 -10.22 -12.55
C GLY A 45 18.41 -9.45 -11.23
N PHE A 46 17.50 -8.50 -10.95
CA PHE A 46 17.47 -7.72 -9.73
C PHE A 46 16.44 -8.29 -8.75
N GLN A 47 16.81 -9.37 -8.05
CA GLN A 47 15.98 -10.02 -7.01
C GLN A 47 16.59 -9.90 -5.61
N ASP A 48 17.91 -9.74 -5.53
CA ASP A 48 18.63 -9.63 -4.28
C ASP A 48 18.71 -8.19 -3.78
N TRP A 49 19.05 -8.06 -2.51
CA TRP A 49 19.36 -6.78 -1.89
C TRP A 49 20.80 -6.79 -1.37
N ALA A 50 21.40 -5.61 -1.33
CA ALA A 50 22.73 -5.38 -0.78
C ALA A 50 22.79 -4.04 -0.07
N LEU A 51 23.54 -3.99 1.02
CA LEU A 51 24.01 -2.71 1.57
C LEU A 51 25.15 -2.22 0.67
N TRP A 52 24.99 -1.04 0.10
CA TRP A 52 26.05 -0.38 -0.66
C TRP A 52 27.01 0.37 0.26
N ASP A 53 26.49 0.90 1.36
CA ASP A 53 27.22 1.54 2.45
C ASP A 53 26.43 1.42 3.77
N GLU A 54 26.84 2.16 4.81
CA GLU A 54 26.23 2.11 6.15
C GLU A 54 24.77 2.57 6.17
N ASP A 55 24.36 3.41 5.22
CA ASP A 55 23.05 4.08 5.23
C ASP A 55 22.20 3.77 3.98
N THR A 56 22.75 3.04 3.01
CA THR A 56 22.11 2.79 1.72
C THR A 56 21.86 1.31 1.48
N LEU A 57 20.57 0.94 1.49
CA LEU A 57 20.09 -0.37 1.05
C LEU A 57 19.61 -0.31 -0.40
N ASN A 58 20.21 -1.12 -1.26
CA ASN A 58 19.77 -1.31 -2.64
C ASN A 58 19.08 -2.67 -2.78
N GLY A 59 17.91 -2.68 -3.39
CA GLY A 59 17.16 -3.92 -3.64
C GLY A 59 15.80 -3.67 -4.29
N PRO A 60 15.16 -4.70 -4.87
CA PRO A 60 13.92 -4.56 -5.60
C PRO A 60 12.77 -4.14 -4.68
N GLY A 61 12.26 -2.95 -4.98
CA GLY A 61 11.19 -2.28 -4.25
C GLY A 61 11.56 -1.80 -2.85
N VAL A 62 12.86 -1.66 -2.53
CA VAL A 62 13.31 -1.12 -1.24
C VAL A 62 12.77 0.31 -1.04
N ALA A 63 12.96 1.18 -2.02
CA ALA A 63 12.38 2.53 -1.97
C ALA A 63 10.89 2.51 -2.30
N ASP A 64 10.50 1.75 -3.33
CA ASP A 64 9.15 1.73 -3.88
C ASP A 64 8.56 0.31 -3.89
N MET A 65 7.82 -0.12 -2.86
CA MET A 65 7.43 0.66 -1.67
C MET A 65 7.63 -0.11 -0.36
N LYS A 66 8.50 -1.11 -0.33
CA LYS A 66 8.73 -1.91 0.89
C LYS A 66 9.26 -1.05 2.05
N GLY A 67 10.11 -0.06 1.76
CA GLY A 67 10.60 0.92 2.75
C GLY A 67 9.47 1.80 3.27
N GLY A 68 8.59 2.30 2.41
CA GLY A 68 7.40 3.06 2.79
C GLY A 68 6.47 2.26 3.72
N LEU A 69 6.27 0.97 3.45
CA LEU A 69 5.50 0.08 4.32
C LEU A 69 6.13 -0.06 5.72
N LEU A 70 7.46 -0.12 5.81
CA LEU A 70 8.16 -0.16 7.11
C LEU A 70 8.03 1.16 7.88
N VAL A 71 8.17 2.30 7.20
CA VAL A 71 7.96 3.62 7.80
C VAL A 71 6.54 3.73 8.34
N MET A 72 5.54 3.32 7.55
CA MET A 72 4.14 3.30 7.93
C MET A 72 3.89 2.44 9.17
N LEU A 73 4.44 1.21 9.21
CA LEU A 73 4.33 0.32 10.37
C LEU A 73 4.90 0.99 11.64
N HIS A 74 6.10 1.56 11.55
CA HIS A 74 6.74 2.19 12.71
C HIS A 74 6.01 3.46 13.17
N ALA A 75 5.47 4.25 12.24
CA ALA A 75 4.63 5.40 12.56
C ALA A 75 3.37 4.97 13.34
N LEU A 76 2.71 3.90 12.91
CA LEU A 76 1.55 3.34 13.61
C LEU A 76 1.93 2.80 14.99
N LEU A 77 3.07 2.09 15.12
CA LEU A 77 3.57 1.64 16.42
C LEU A 77 3.86 2.82 17.36
N GLY A 78 4.39 3.92 16.84
CA GLY A 78 4.59 5.17 17.57
C GLY A 78 3.27 5.78 18.03
N LEU A 79 2.27 5.86 17.13
CA LEU A 79 0.93 6.33 17.44
C LEU A 79 0.28 5.49 18.56
N GLU A 80 0.40 4.17 18.49
CA GLU A 80 -0.16 3.24 19.47
C GLU A 80 0.45 3.38 20.87
N ARG A 81 1.70 3.81 20.96
CA ARG A 81 2.38 4.11 22.23
C ARG A 81 2.10 5.52 22.74
N SER A 82 1.48 6.37 21.93
CA SER A 82 1.22 7.76 22.27
C SER A 82 -0.08 7.93 23.09
N PRO A 83 -0.23 9.04 23.83
CA PRO A 83 -1.50 9.39 24.50
C PRO A 83 -2.69 9.57 23.54
N TRP A 84 -2.45 9.65 22.23
CA TRP A 84 -3.46 9.91 21.21
C TRP A 84 -4.07 8.65 20.59
N ALA A 85 -3.53 7.47 20.90
CA ALA A 85 -3.92 6.20 20.28
C ALA A 85 -5.45 5.97 20.29
N GLY A 86 -6.13 6.30 21.38
CA GLY A 86 -7.58 6.14 21.52
C GLY A 86 -8.43 7.13 20.70
N ARG A 87 -7.84 8.23 20.23
CA ARG A 87 -8.55 9.33 19.53
C ARG A 87 -8.39 9.27 18.02
N ILE A 88 -7.42 8.51 17.52
CA ILE A 88 -7.10 8.39 16.10
C ILE A 88 -7.36 6.96 15.66
N GLY A 89 -8.32 6.81 14.75
CA GLY A 89 -8.56 5.58 14.00
C GLY A 89 -7.79 5.60 12.70
N TYR A 90 -7.49 4.42 12.17
CA TYR A 90 -6.82 4.31 10.88
C TYR A 90 -7.31 3.11 10.09
N ALA A 91 -7.28 3.25 8.77
CA ALA A 91 -7.36 2.13 7.85
C ALA A 91 -6.11 2.10 6.98
N VAL A 92 -5.52 0.91 6.84
CA VAL A 92 -4.40 0.65 5.95
C VAL A 92 -4.91 -0.21 4.80
N LEU A 93 -4.61 0.19 3.56
CA LEU A 93 -4.82 -0.62 2.37
C LEU A 93 -3.46 -0.88 1.71
N ILE A 94 -3.08 -2.15 1.55
CA ILE A 94 -1.89 -2.55 0.78
C ILE A 94 -2.38 -3.18 -0.52
N SER A 95 -2.18 -2.48 -1.65
CA SER A 95 -2.56 -2.94 -2.98
C SER A 95 -1.53 -3.90 -3.59
N PRO A 96 -1.95 -4.80 -4.49
CA PRO A 96 -1.05 -5.66 -5.27
C PRO A 96 -0.88 -5.23 -6.74
N ASP A 97 -1.38 -4.05 -7.10
CA ASP A 97 -1.57 -3.64 -8.49
C ASP A 97 -1.28 -2.15 -8.72
N GLU A 98 -0.50 -1.51 -7.84
CA GLU A 98 -0.23 -0.08 -7.96
C GLU A 98 0.56 0.23 -9.26
N GLU A 99 1.57 -0.58 -9.55
CA GLU A 99 2.52 -0.40 -10.65
C GLU A 99 1.89 -0.64 -12.03
N ILE A 100 0.67 -1.20 -12.03
CA ILE A 100 -0.15 -1.43 -13.22
C ILE A 100 -1.41 -0.53 -13.25
N GLY A 101 -1.44 0.51 -12.42
CA GLY A 101 -2.46 1.55 -12.44
C GLY A 101 -3.63 1.34 -11.48
N SER A 102 -3.49 0.49 -10.46
CA SER A 102 -4.47 0.26 -9.39
C SER A 102 -5.88 -0.10 -9.90
N LEU A 103 -5.99 -0.88 -10.98
CA LEU A 103 -7.26 -1.19 -11.63
C LEU A 103 -8.23 -1.96 -10.72
N GLY A 104 -7.73 -2.83 -9.86
CA GLY A 104 -8.49 -3.60 -8.88
C GLY A 104 -8.59 -2.91 -7.52
N SER A 105 -7.53 -2.26 -7.05
CA SER A 105 -7.50 -1.65 -5.71
C SER A 105 -8.01 -0.21 -5.65
N GLY A 106 -7.93 0.55 -6.75
CA GLY A 106 -8.31 1.96 -6.82
C GLY A 106 -9.74 2.26 -6.35
N PRO A 107 -10.77 1.52 -6.81
CA PRO A 107 -12.13 1.69 -6.29
C PRO A 107 -12.27 1.45 -4.78
N LYS A 108 -11.50 0.50 -4.23
CA LYS A 108 -11.47 0.20 -2.78
C LYS A 108 -10.82 1.32 -2.00
N LEU A 109 -9.73 1.88 -2.51
CA LEU A 109 -9.07 3.04 -1.92
C LEU A 109 -10.00 4.25 -1.90
N ALA A 110 -10.70 4.52 -3.01
CA ALA A 110 -11.68 5.60 -3.10
C ALA A 110 -12.81 5.44 -2.07
N GLU A 111 -13.25 4.21 -1.80
CA GLU A 111 -14.24 3.95 -0.75
C GLU A 111 -13.72 4.28 0.65
N LEU A 112 -12.48 3.90 0.96
CA LEU A 112 -11.85 4.21 2.24
C LEU A 112 -11.66 5.72 2.42
N ALA A 113 -11.18 6.40 1.37
CA ALA A 113 -10.90 7.83 1.38
C ALA A 113 -12.14 8.68 1.70
N ARG A 114 -13.34 8.29 1.24
CA ARG A 114 -14.60 9.00 1.54
C ARG A 114 -14.93 9.13 3.04
N ARG A 115 -14.30 8.31 3.88
CA ARG A 115 -14.53 8.27 5.33
C ARG A 115 -13.32 8.74 6.14
N ALA A 116 -12.30 9.28 5.48
CA ALA A 116 -11.06 9.72 6.10
C ALA A 116 -11.05 11.23 6.29
N ALA A 117 -10.46 11.69 7.39
CA ALA A 117 -10.09 13.09 7.56
C ALA A 117 -8.87 13.44 6.68
N VAL A 118 -7.92 12.51 6.55
CA VAL A 118 -6.69 12.65 5.74
C VAL A 118 -6.33 11.30 5.14
N GLY A 119 -5.84 11.32 3.90
CA GLY A 119 -5.21 10.19 3.21
C GLY A 119 -3.72 10.43 3.01
N MET A 120 -2.89 9.40 3.21
CA MET A 120 -1.45 9.44 2.95
C MET A 120 -1.02 8.16 2.22
N THR A 121 0.00 8.30 1.37
CA THR A 121 0.72 7.18 0.74
C THR A 121 2.19 7.21 1.17
#